data_AF-A0A3B0B337-F1
#
_entry.id   AF-A0A3B0B337-F1
#
_cell.length_a   1.000
_cell.length_b   1.000
_cell.length_c   1.000
_cell.angle_alpha   90.00
_cell.angle_beta   90.00
_cell.angle_gamma   90.00
#
_symmetry.space_group_name_H-M   'P 1'
#
loop_
_entity.id
_entity.type
_entity.pdbx_description
1 polymer ?
#
loop_
_entity_poly.entity_id
_entity_poly.type
_entity_poly.pdbx_seq_one_letter_code
_entity_poly.pdbx_strand_id
1 'polypeptide(L)'
;MSEPSENTDRDERSPDFFDQLIETSPQRDPQSPFTVGFRGYDKGEVDAALNTLRKQVQQLNDDLAEAKARQTDTLEAIREEERAAREALEGELAAANAKVSDAEQQVATLTSELVDAPQPDGGEAPSRQQFEAILRVAEEQANVLIQNAAVQADRLMSSARDEVTARRAEAEEDAERITAQAQRDADQVRLKMDTEYTAHEARIERESAHATEKVNQAAQEANAIRTEAEKGAAALRSLVTRETTQLRADAEREVREMNARVLEFEETLTRRQDDAQQEFLLLHNQAVAHAERITTDANEQVAASLEHAQRISAKADDYERLMRSQAQTIEADAQVRARETLDRARVKSQKIVDTVIGHTSAVLRDAEDRTRQLRWQQQQLNSFMSEVRELIRPDGVYSEESLSTDGSAGIARRDESGESTAGANVESEFLGDEVLDDELDDDRPLEKIVIDVVESDESTRN
;
A
#
# COMPACT_ATOMS: atom_id res chain seq x y z
N MET A 1 -39.24 26.85 -23.24
CA MET A 1 -38.07 27.49 -23.85
C MET A 1 -37.44 28.40 -22.82
N SER A 2 -36.13 28.40 -22.57
CA SER A 2 -35.11 27.40 -22.87
C SER A 2 -33.92 27.67 -21.93
N GLU A 3 -33.24 26.64 -21.46
CA GLU A 3 -31.85 26.79 -20.98
C GLU A 3 -30.92 26.91 -22.22
N PRO A 4 -29.66 27.37 -22.04
CA PRO A 4 -28.64 26.40 -21.65
C PRO A 4 -27.67 26.88 -20.56
N SER A 5 -27.07 25.88 -19.92
CA SER A 5 -25.89 25.92 -19.07
C SER A 5 -24.65 26.57 -19.70
N GLU A 6 -23.75 27.07 -18.85
CA GLU A 6 -22.31 26.79 -18.99
C GLU A 6 -21.70 26.58 -17.59
N ASN A 7 -20.64 25.78 -17.49
CA ASN A 7 -20.10 25.29 -16.22
C ASN A 7 -18.59 25.08 -16.36
N THR A 8 -17.79 25.65 -15.46
CA THR A 8 -16.32 25.56 -15.50
C THR A 8 -15.73 25.32 -14.11
N ASP A 9 -14.99 24.21 -14.03
CA ASP A 9 -13.83 23.88 -13.20
C ASP A 9 -13.09 25.04 -12.47
N ARG A 10 -12.36 24.85 -11.36
CA ARG A 10 -12.24 23.81 -10.29
C ARG A 10 -11.19 24.32 -9.27
N ASP A 11 -10.93 23.56 -8.22
CA ASP A 11 -9.68 23.59 -7.43
C ASP A 11 -9.30 24.90 -6.69
N GLU A 12 -10.21 25.40 -5.85
CA GLU A 12 -9.79 25.93 -4.55
C GLU A 12 -10.10 24.87 -3.47
N ARG A 13 -9.06 24.22 -2.93
CA ARG A 13 -9.20 23.38 -1.73
C ARG A 13 -9.17 24.29 -0.51
N SER A 14 -10.32 24.52 0.09
CA SER A 14 -10.43 25.19 1.39
C SER A 14 -9.50 24.52 2.41
N PRO A 15 -8.75 25.28 3.24
CA PRO A 15 -8.03 24.71 4.37
C PRO A 15 -9.02 24.08 5.36
N ASP A 16 -8.60 23.03 6.05
CA ASP A 16 -9.51 22.20 6.83
C ASP A 16 -10.16 22.94 7.99
N PHE A 17 -11.50 22.99 7.95
CA PHE A 17 -12.37 23.49 9.02
C PHE A 17 -12.06 22.86 10.39
N PHE A 18 -11.51 21.63 10.40
CA PHE A 18 -11.11 20.93 11.62
C PHE A 18 -9.86 21.51 12.31
N ASP A 19 -8.88 22.05 11.57
CA ASP A 19 -7.70 22.68 12.20
C ASP A 19 -8.09 24.00 12.88
N GLN A 20 -8.95 24.81 12.24
CA GLN A 20 -9.51 26.00 12.86
C GLN A 20 -10.30 25.67 14.14
N LEU A 21 -11.01 24.54 14.19
CA LEU A 21 -11.67 24.07 15.41
C LEU A 21 -10.67 23.84 16.56
N ILE A 22 -9.53 23.22 16.28
CA ILE A 22 -8.54 22.80 17.27
C ILE A 22 -7.71 23.99 17.77
N GLU A 23 -7.34 24.93 16.88
CA GLU A 23 -6.71 26.19 17.28
C GLU A 23 -7.65 27.06 18.13
N THR A 24 -8.98 27.01 17.92
CA THR A 24 -9.97 27.71 18.77
C THR A 24 -10.26 27.02 20.12
N SER A 25 -9.21 26.55 20.79
CA SER A 25 -9.27 26.29 22.23
C SER A 25 -9.62 27.61 22.96
N PRO A 26 -10.71 27.67 23.76
CA PRO A 26 -11.28 28.96 24.14
C PRO A 26 -10.41 29.73 25.15
N GLN A 27 -9.81 30.82 24.70
CA GLN A 27 -9.22 31.86 25.55
C GLN A 27 -10.25 32.30 26.60
N ARG A 28 -9.91 32.15 27.88
CA ARG A 28 -10.83 32.40 29.00
C ARG A 28 -10.93 33.90 29.30
N ASP A 29 -11.83 34.57 28.57
CA ASP A 29 -12.01 36.02 28.63
C ASP A 29 -12.39 36.50 30.05
N PRO A 30 -11.51 37.24 30.78
CA PRO A 30 -11.68 37.50 32.21
C PRO A 30 -12.73 38.58 32.55
N GLN A 31 -13.41 39.12 31.54
CA GLN A 31 -14.45 40.15 31.67
C GLN A 31 -15.87 39.64 31.37
N SER A 32 -16.02 38.43 30.84
CA SER A 32 -17.35 37.81 30.68
C SER A 32 -17.77 37.09 31.97
N PRO A 33 -18.97 37.36 32.53
CA PRO A 33 -19.48 36.61 33.68
C PRO A 33 -19.97 35.20 33.33
N PHE A 34 -19.94 34.82 32.04
CA PHE A 34 -20.31 33.51 31.52
C PHE A 34 -19.24 33.00 30.56
N THR A 35 -18.87 31.73 30.67
CA THR A 35 -18.02 31.07 29.67
C THR A 35 -18.76 30.94 28.33
N VAL A 36 -18.02 31.05 27.23
CA VAL A 36 -18.54 30.89 25.86
C VAL A 36 -17.99 29.60 25.29
N GLY A 37 -18.88 28.64 25.01
CA GLY A 37 -18.58 27.41 24.32
C GLY A 37 -18.87 27.47 22.82
N PHE A 38 -18.64 26.36 22.13
CA PHE A 38 -18.66 26.25 20.66
C PHE A 38 -20.00 26.62 19.97
N ARG A 39 -21.07 26.89 20.72
CA ARG A 39 -22.39 27.32 20.20
C ARG A 39 -23.05 28.44 21.03
N GLY A 40 -22.27 29.22 21.78
CA GLY A 40 -22.74 30.29 22.66
C GLY A 40 -22.40 30.05 24.14
N TYR A 41 -23.01 30.83 25.04
CA TYR A 41 -22.76 30.75 26.49
C TYR A 41 -23.02 29.36 27.09
N ASP A 42 -22.25 28.97 28.11
CA ASP A 42 -22.53 27.73 28.83
C ASP A 42 -23.91 27.78 29.51
N LYS A 43 -24.71 26.77 29.23
CA LYS A 43 -26.09 26.70 29.73
C LYS A 43 -26.14 26.48 31.24
N GLY A 44 -25.20 25.73 31.82
CA GLY A 44 -25.16 25.45 33.26
C GLY A 44 -24.88 26.70 34.08
N GLU A 45 -23.88 27.48 33.68
CA GLU A 45 -23.55 28.78 34.31
C GLU A 45 -24.71 29.78 34.17
N VAL A 46 -25.31 29.88 32.98
CA VAL A 46 -26.46 30.77 32.73
C VAL A 46 -27.70 30.35 33.52
N ASP A 47 -28.07 29.06 33.54
CA ASP A 47 -29.20 28.57 34.34
C ASP A 47 -28.96 28.74 35.86
N ALA A 48 -27.72 28.59 36.34
CA ALA A 48 -27.35 28.84 37.73
C ALA A 48 -27.46 30.33 38.12
N ALA A 49 -26.98 31.23 37.26
CA ALA A 49 -27.12 32.67 37.47
C ALA A 49 -28.59 33.11 37.39
N LEU A 50 -29.37 32.62 36.41
CA LEU A 50 -30.81 32.89 36.31
C LEU A 50 -31.57 32.39 37.54
N ASN A 51 -31.22 31.23 38.09
CA ASN A 51 -31.83 30.72 39.32
C ASN A 51 -31.42 31.52 40.57
N THR A 52 -30.21 32.09 40.59
CA THR A 52 -29.77 33.01 41.65
C THR A 52 -30.52 34.35 41.57
N LEU A 53 -30.64 34.92 40.37
CA LEU A 53 -31.39 36.14 40.11
C LEU A 53 -32.89 35.96 40.43
N ARG A 54 -33.50 34.83 40.06
CA ARG A 54 -34.89 34.50 40.45
C ARG A 54 -35.08 34.48 41.97
N LYS A 55 -34.12 33.92 42.73
CA LYS A 55 -34.16 33.93 44.21
C LYS A 55 -34.03 35.34 44.78
N GLN A 56 -33.12 36.16 44.23
CA GLN A 56 -32.96 37.56 44.65
C GLN A 56 -34.22 38.39 44.33
N VAL A 57 -34.82 38.22 43.15
CA VAL A 57 -36.08 38.89 42.78
C VAL A 57 -37.24 38.42 43.66
N GLN A 58 -37.31 37.14 44.02
CA GLN A 58 -38.31 36.66 44.97
C GLN A 58 -38.11 37.31 46.35
N GLN A 59 -36.90 37.25 46.91
CA GLN A 59 -36.57 37.85 48.20
C GLN A 59 -36.89 39.36 48.23
N LEU A 60 -36.51 40.12 47.19
CA LEU A 60 -36.80 41.55 47.11
C LEU A 60 -38.31 41.85 47.01
N ASN A 61 -39.12 40.95 46.43
CA ASN A 61 -40.58 41.09 46.44
C ASN A 61 -41.16 40.78 47.83
N ASP A 62 -40.61 39.80 48.55
CA ASP A 62 -41.04 39.43 49.90
C ASP A 62 -40.66 40.53 50.92
N ASP A 63 -39.43 41.06 50.85
CA ASP A 63 -38.94 42.21 51.64
C ASP A 63 -39.82 43.46 51.38
N LEU A 64 -40.21 43.69 50.11
CA LEU A 64 -41.07 44.80 49.71
C LEU A 64 -42.53 44.62 50.15
N ALA A 65 -43.02 43.38 50.23
CA ALA A 65 -44.33 43.07 50.80
C ALA A 65 -44.33 43.31 52.33
N GLU A 66 -43.29 42.88 53.03
CA GLU A 66 -43.14 43.11 54.47
C GLU A 66 -42.98 44.61 54.80
N ALA A 67 -42.21 45.35 54.01
CA ALA A 67 -42.07 46.80 54.16
C ALA A 67 -43.41 47.54 53.97
N LYS A 68 -44.26 47.08 53.03
CA LYS A 68 -45.61 47.62 52.83
C LYS A 68 -46.55 47.28 53.99
N ALA A 69 -46.48 46.07 54.54
CA ALA A 69 -47.27 45.70 55.72
C ALA A 69 -46.92 46.59 56.93
N ARG A 70 -45.63 46.76 57.24
CA ARG A 70 -45.17 47.70 58.29
C ARG A 70 -45.67 49.14 58.05
N GLN A 71 -45.80 49.56 56.79
CA GLN A 71 -46.35 50.87 56.44
C GLN A 71 -47.87 50.95 56.62
N THR A 72 -48.64 49.89 56.33
CA THR A 72 -50.08 49.89 56.62
C THR A 72 -50.34 49.89 58.12
N ASP A 73 -49.63 49.07 58.87
CA ASP A 73 -49.82 48.90 60.32
C ASP A 73 -49.52 50.21 61.07
N THR A 74 -48.45 50.92 60.68
CA THR A 74 -48.12 52.24 61.26
C THR A 74 -49.11 53.33 60.87
N LEU A 75 -49.64 53.31 59.64
CA LEU A 75 -50.72 54.24 59.23
C LEU A 75 -52.05 53.93 59.91
N GLU A 76 -52.33 52.68 60.30
CA GLU A 76 -53.52 52.32 61.05
C GLU A 76 -53.39 52.71 62.53
N ALA A 77 -52.25 52.47 63.17
CA ALA A 77 -51.98 52.95 64.53
C ALA A 77 -52.15 54.48 64.67
N ILE A 78 -51.60 55.28 63.73
CA ILE A 78 -51.76 56.74 63.72
C ILE A 78 -53.23 57.15 63.56
N ARG A 79 -54.03 56.42 62.77
CA ARG A 79 -55.48 56.69 62.61
C ARG A 79 -56.28 56.35 63.85
N GLU A 80 -55.86 55.36 64.64
CA GLU A 80 -56.50 55.02 65.91
C GLU A 80 -56.16 56.04 67.01
N GLU A 81 -54.92 56.52 67.08
CA GLU A 81 -54.51 57.63 67.95
C GLU A 81 -55.28 58.92 67.63
N GLU A 82 -55.35 59.30 66.35
CA GLU A 82 -56.17 60.41 65.85
C GLU A 82 -57.66 60.27 66.20
N ARG A 83 -58.21 59.05 66.13
CA ARG A 83 -59.62 58.79 66.51
C ARG A 83 -59.82 58.97 68.01
N ALA A 84 -58.97 58.36 68.84
CA ALA A 84 -59.06 58.45 70.30
C ALA A 84 -58.93 59.91 70.80
N ALA A 85 -58.03 60.70 70.19
CA ALA A 85 -57.88 62.12 70.49
C ALA A 85 -59.15 62.93 70.17
N ARG A 86 -59.82 62.62 69.05
CA ARG A 86 -61.09 63.27 68.67
C ARG A 86 -62.24 62.88 69.60
N GLU A 87 -62.39 61.60 69.92
CA GLU A 87 -63.41 61.10 70.85
C GLU A 87 -63.26 61.73 72.25
N ALA A 88 -62.01 61.94 72.71
CA ALA A 88 -61.74 62.68 73.95
C ALA A 88 -62.17 64.15 73.88
N LEU A 89 -61.81 64.87 72.81
CA LEU A 89 -62.19 66.28 72.61
C LEU A 89 -63.70 66.48 72.45
N GLU A 90 -64.40 65.57 71.75
CA GLU A 90 -65.86 65.57 71.67
C GLU A 90 -66.51 65.32 73.04
N GLY A 91 -65.93 64.45 73.87
CA GLY A 91 -66.33 64.25 75.27
C GLY A 91 -66.14 65.49 76.15
N GLU A 92 -65.03 66.20 76.01
CA GLU A 92 -64.79 67.47 76.73
C GLU A 92 -65.77 68.57 76.29
N LEU A 93 -66.04 68.70 75.00
CA LEU A 93 -67.03 69.64 74.47
C LEU A 93 -68.46 69.31 74.94
N ALA A 94 -68.85 68.03 74.98
CA ALA A 94 -70.12 67.61 75.54
C ALA A 94 -70.23 67.96 77.04
N ALA A 95 -69.17 67.71 77.82
CA ALA A 95 -69.11 68.04 79.25
C ALA A 95 -69.07 69.56 79.51
N ALA A 96 -68.55 70.37 78.59
CA ALA A 96 -68.61 71.82 78.65
C ALA A 96 -70.04 72.33 78.38
N ASN A 97 -70.69 71.85 77.32
CA ASN A 97 -72.06 72.22 76.96
C ASN A 97 -73.08 71.82 78.04
N ALA A 98 -72.89 70.68 78.70
CA ALA A 98 -73.70 70.28 79.86
C ALA A 98 -73.65 71.33 80.99
N LYS A 99 -72.45 71.78 81.38
CA LYS A 99 -72.27 72.80 82.41
C LYS A 99 -72.90 74.15 82.06
N VAL A 100 -72.92 74.51 80.77
CA VAL A 100 -73.62 75.72 80.28
C VAL A 100 -75.13 75.56 80.46
N SER A 101 -75.70 74.43 80.01
CA SER A 101 -77.13 74.12 80.20
C SER A 101 -77.54 74.07 81.68
N ASP A 102 -76.72 73.49 82.55
CA ASP A 102 -76.98 73.44 83.99
C ASP A 102 -76.96 74.84 84.62
N ALA A 103 -76.11 75.74 84.14
CA ALA A 103 -76.06 77.14 84.58
C ALA A 103 -77.26 77.95 84.06
N GLU A 104 -77.66 77.76 82.79
CA GLU A 104 -78.88 78.35 82.21
C GLU A 104 -80.14 77.90 82.97
N GLN A 105 -80.22 76.62 83.33
CA GLN A 105 -81.31 76.08 84.16
C GLN A 105 -81.32 76.69 85.56
N GLN A 106 -80.16 76.86 86.22
CA GLN A 106 -80.07 77.55 87.52
C GLN A 106 -80.51 79.01 87.44
N VAL A 107 -80.15 79.73 86.38
CA VAL A 107 -80.65 81.10 86.13
C VAL A 107 -82.16 81.10 85.91
N ALA A 108 -82.71 80.12 85.19
CA ALA A 108 -84.15 79.98 84.99
C ALA A 108 -84.90 79.66 86.29
N THR A 109 -84.38 78.76 87.15
CA THR A 109 -85.02 78.46 88.44
C THR A 109 -84.97 79.66 89.38
N LEU A 110 -83.83 80.35 89.51
CA LEU A 110 -83.73 81.58 90.31
C LEU A 110 -84.64 82.69 89.78
N THR A 111 -84.82 82.79 88.46
CA THR A 111 -85.80 83.70 87.85
C THR A 111 -87.24 83.32 88.22
N SER A 112 -87.57 82.02 88.25
CA SER A 112 -88.90 81.56 88.67
C SER A 112 -89.17 81.77 90.16
N GLU A 113 -88.19 81.51 91.04
CA GLU A 113 -88.29 81.76 92.48
C GLU A 113 -88.46 83.26 92.80
N LEU A 114 -87.85 84.14 92.01
CA LEU A 114 -88.01 85.59 92.12
C LEU A 114 -89.39 86.09 91.65
N VAL A 115 -90.05 85.34 90.75
CA VAL A 115 -91.39 85.65 90.21
C VAL A 115 -92.51 85.06 91.07
N ASP A 116 -92.31 83.87 91.65
CA ASP A 116 -93.29 83.15 92.48
C ASP A 116 -93.16 83.47 93.98
N ALA A 117 -92.29 84.43 94.33
CA ALA A 117 -92.14 84.95 95.70
C ALA A 117 -93.47 85.56 96.20
N PRO A 118 -94.07 85.06 97.29
CA PRO A 118 -95.43 85.44 97.68
C PRO A 118 -95.51 86.90 98.13
N GLN A 119 -96.32 87.70 97.43
CA GLN A 119 -96.53 89.10 97.74
C GLN A 119 -97.28 89.24 99.08
N PRO A 120 -96.74 89.97 100.08
CA PRO A 120 -97.35 90.05 101.41
C PRO A 120 -98.56 90.99 101.43
N ASP A 121 -99.76 90.42 101.43
CA ASP A 121 -101.00 91.14 101.67
C ASP A 121 -101.05 91.70 103.12
N GLY A 122 -101.37 92.98 103.27
CA GLY A 122 -101.83 93.54 104.55
C GLY A 122 -100.93 94.54 105.28
N GLY A 123 -99.97 95.20 104.63
CA GLY A 123 -99.23 96.30 105.27
C GLY A 123 -98.48 97.18 104.26
N GLU A 124 -99.05 98.35 103.94
CA GLU A 124 -98.53 99.35 103.00
C GLU A 124 -97.87 98.76 101.74
N ALA A 125 -98.67 98.57 100.69
CA ALA A 125 -98.13 98.25 99.37
C ALA A 125 -96.98 99.22 99.03
N PRO A 126 -95.77 98.72 98.71
CA PRO A 126 -94.71 99.56 98.17
C PRO A 126 -95.32 100.35 97.02
N SER A 127 -95.32 101.68 97.13
CA SER A 127 -96.06 102.51 96.19
C SER A 127 -95.57 102.23 94.77
N ARG A 128 -96.33 102.58 93.73
CA ARG A 128 -95.83 102.45 92.34
C ARG A 128 -94.46 103.12 92.19
N GLN A 129 -94.19 104.19 92.93
CA GLN A 129 -92.91 104.89 93.00
C GLN A 129 -91.79 104.05 93.66
N GLN A 130 -92.09 103.17 94.62
CA GLN A 130 -91.12 102.24 95.20
C GLN A 130 -90.85 101.05 94.26
N PHE A 131 -91.87 100.50 93.59
CA PHE A 131 -91.65 99.51 92.53
C PHE A 131 -90.92 100.10 91.31
N GLU A 132 -91.23 101.34 90.92
CA GLU A 132 -90.49 102.11 89.91
C GLU A 132 -89.07 102.43 90.38
N ALA A 133 -88.84 102.69 91.67
CA ALA A 133 -87.49 102.87 92.20
C ALA A 133 -86.69 101.55 92.20
N ILE A 134 -87.30 100.41 92.55
CA ILE A 134 -86.67 99.09 92.48
C ILE A 134 -86.40 98.73 91.01
N LEU A 135 -87.36 98.93 90.10
CA LEU A 135 -87.18 98.73 88.66
C LEU A 135 -86.08 99.63 88.09
N ARG A 136 -86.01 100.90 88.51
CA ARG A 136 -84.97 101.84 88.08
C ARG A 136 -83.59 101.47 88.63
N VAL A 137 -83.50 101.03 89.88
CA VAL A 137 -82.25 100.50 90.46
C VAL A 137 -81.85 99.19 89.79
N ALA A 138 -82.80 98.32 89.43
CA ALA A 138 -82.54 97.10 88.68
C ALA A 138 -82.16 97.37 87.22
N GLU A 139 -82.75 98.38 86.57
CA GLU A 139 -82.39 98.85 85.23
C GLU A 139 -81.00 99.51 85.23
N GLU A 140 -80.68 100.31 86.25
CA GLU A 140 -79.37 100.93 86.42
C GLU A 140 -78.30 99.87 86.77
N GLN A 141 -78.61 98.88 87.61
CA GLN A 141 -77.75 97.72 87.85
C GLN A 141 -77.59 96.83 86.62
N ALA A 142 -78.66 96.55 85.87
CA ALA A 142 -78.60 95.79 84.63
C ALA A 142 -77.78 96.53 83.56
N ASN A 143 -77.93 97.84 83.44
CA ASN A 143 -77.12 98.68 82.56
C ASN A 143 -75.64 98.67 83.00
N VAL A 144 -75.35 98.75 84.30
CA VAL A 144 -73.98 98.59 84.83
C VAL A 144 -73.43 97.18 84.58
N LEU A 145 -74.23 96.12 84.70
CA LEU A 145 -73.83 94.74 84.39
C LEU A 145 -73.58 94.56 82.88
N ILE A 146 -74.43 95.11 82.02
CA ILE A 146 -74.27 95.10 80.56
C ILE A 146 -73.01 95.88 80.15
N GLN A 147 -72.75 97.04 80.76
CA GLN A 147 -71.52 97.81 80.52
C GLN A 147 -70.27 97.06 81.00
N ASN A 148 -70.31 96.42 82.17
CA ASN A 148 -69.20 95.59 82.64
C ASN A 148 -68.99 94.35 81.76
N ALA A 149 -70.06 93.69 81.31
CA ALA A 149 -70.00 92.55 80.40
C ALA A 149 -69.46 92.95 79.02
N ALA A 150 -69.87 94.11 78.48
CA ALA A 150 -69.31 94.67 77.25
C ALA A 150 -67.82 94.98 77.40
N VAL A 151 -67.41 95.63 78.50
CA VAL A 151 -65.99 95.93 78.79
C VAL A 151 -65.17 94.65 79.02
N GLN A 152 -65.75 93.60 79.59
CA GLN A 152 -65.08 92.29 79.69
C GLN A 152 -65.00 91.58 78.33
N ALA A 153 -66.05 91.64 77.51
CA ALA A 153 -66.06 91.09 76.17
C ALA A 153 -65.04 91.79 75.26
N ASP A 154 -64.94 93.13 75.30
CA ASP A 154 -63.93 93.89 74.55
C ASP A 154 -62.50 93.56 75.02
N ARG A 155 -62.27 93.38 76.32
CA ARG A 155 -60.97 92.93 76.86
C ARG A 155 -60.62 91.51 76.41
N LEU A 156 -61.58 90.59 76.47
CA LEU A 156 -61.39 89.21 76.01
C LEU A 156 -61.16 89.16 74.49
N MET A 157 -61.89 89.96 73.71
CA MET A 157 -61.70 90.11 72.27
C MET A 157 -60.39 90.81 71.90
N SER A 158 -59.85 91.72 72.74
CA SER A 158 -58.47 92.21 72.57
C SER A 158 -57.49 91.08 72.84
N SER A 159 -57.54 90.46 74.03
CA SER A 159 -56.63 89.38 74.42
C SER A 159 -56.60 88.24 73.39
N ALA A 160 -57.76 87.84 72.87
CA ALA A 160 -57.86 86.82 71.83
C ALA A 160 -57.31 87.27 70.46
N ARG A 161 -57.43 88.55 70.09
CA ARG A 161 -56.76 89.10 68.90
C ARG A 161 -55.25 89.15 69.10
N ASP A 162 -54.81 89.61 70.26
CA ASP A 162 -53.41 89.74 70.63
C ASP A 162 -52.73 88.35 70.64
N GLU A 163 -53.35 87.35 71.26
CA GLU A 163 -52.95 85.93 71.20
C GLU A 163 -52.94 85.38 69.77
N VAL A 164 -53.95 85.67 68.94
CA VAL A 164 -53.97 85.21 67.54
C VAL A 164 -52.88 85.89 66.72
N THR A 165 -52.49 87.13 67.01
CA THR A 165 -51.33 87.77 66.37
C THR A 165 -50.01 87.15 66.86
N ALA A 166 -49.87 86.86 68.15
CA ALA A 166 -48.68 86.22 68.70
C ALA A 166 -48.47 84.81 68.14
N ARG A 167 -49.51 83.95 68.15
CA ARG A 167 -49.45 82.59 67.57
C ARG A 167 -49.22 82.60 66.05
N ARG A 168 -49.64 83.66 65.35
CA ARG A 168 -49.34 83.82 63.91
C ARG A 168 -47.88 84.19 63.69
N ALA A 169 -47.33 85.13 64.45
CA ALA A 169 -45.90 85.48 64.38
C ALA A 169 -45.03 84.27 64.74
N GLU A 170 -45.35 83.54 65.81
CA GLU A 170 -44.67 82.31 66.22
C GLU A 170 -44.71 81.24 65.11
N ALA A 171 -45.87 81.00 64.49
CA ALA A 171 -46.00 80.06 63.38
C ALA A 171 -45.31 80.53 62.08
N GLU A 172 -45.17 81.85 61.86
CA GLU A 172 -44.46 82.43 60.73
C GLU A 172 -42.94 82.32 60.92
N GLU A 173 -42.42 82.65 62.11
CA GLU A 173 -41.02 82.40 62.51
C GLU A 173 -40.65 80.91 62.42
N ASP A 174 -41.54 80.01 62.83
CA ASP A 174 -41.32 78.56 62.71
C ASP A 174 -41.38 78.07 61.25
N ALA A 175 -42.26 78.63 60.42
CA ALA A 175 -42.28 78.33 58.99
C ALA A 175 -41.00 78.81 58.28
N GLU A 176 -40.50 80.01 58.61
CA GLU A 176 -39.19 80.50 58.15
C GLU A 176 -38.04 79.62 58.65
N ARG A 177 -38.06 79.23 59.93
CA ARG A 177 -37.04 78.35 60.55
C ARG A 177 -36.98 76.98 59.88
N ILE A 178 -38.13 76.37 59.60
CA ILE A 178 -38.24 75.07 58.93
C ILE A 178 -37.84 75.18 57.45
N THR A 179 -38.32 76.19 56.72
CA THR A 179 -37.98 76.35 55.28
C THR A 179 -36.51 76.69 55.08
N ALA A 180 -35.92 77.56 55.89
CA ALA A 180 -34.50 77.86 55.85
C ALA A 180 -33.64 76.64 56.24
N GLN A 181 -34.12 75.76 57.12
CA GLN A 181 -33.44 74.50 57.42
C GLN A 181 -33.52 73.51 56.25
N ALA A 182 -34.70 73.30 55.68
CA ALA A 182 -34.89 72.44 54.52
C ALA A 182 -34.09 72.90 53.30
N GLN A 183 -33.91 74.22 53.11
CA GLN A 183 -33.02 74.78 52.08
C GLN A 183 -31.54 74.43 52.35
N ARG A 184 -31.05 74.65 53.58
CA ARG A 184 -29.67 74.28 53.97
C ARG A 184 -29.40 72.79 53.79
N ASP A 185 -30.35 71.94 54.15
CA ASP A 185 -30.22 70.49 54.01
C ASP A 185 -30.27 70.05 52.54
N ALA A 186 -31.15 70.65 51.72
CA ALA A 186 -31.20 70.41 50.28
C ALA A 186 -29.90 70.84 49.56
N ASP A 187 -29.33 71.98 49.92
CA ASP A 187 -28.07 72.46 49.34
C ASP A 187 -26.86 71.67 49.84
N GLN A 188 -26.88 71.16 51.09
CA GLN A 188 -25.88 70.20 51.56
C GLN A 188 -25.97 68.86 50.81
N VAL A 189 -27.18 68.36 50.53
CA VAL A 189 -27.38 67.15 49.72
C VAL A 189 -26.91 67.35 48.28
N ARG A 190 -27.22 68.48 47.65
CA ARG A 190 -26.69 68.85 46.32
C ARG A 190 -25.17 68.84 46.30
N LEU A 191 -24.52 69.56 47.23
CA LEU A 191 -23.06 69.62 47.30
C LEU A 191 -22.43 68.24 47.48
N LYS A 192 -23.03 67.37 48.30
CA LYS A 192 -22.60 65.96 48.43
C LYS A 192 -22.71 65.23 47.09
N MET A 193 -23.88 65.28 46.45
CA MET A 193 -24.12 64.62 45.16
C MET A 193 -23.16 65.11 44.07
N ASP A 194 -22.85 66.42 44.00
CA ASP A 194 -21.88 66.98 43.05
C ASP A 194 -20.45 66.48 43.32
N THR A 195 -20.04 66.39 44.60
CA THR A 195 -18.72 65.82 44.97
C THR A 195 -18.63 64.32 44.73
N GLU A 196 -19.71 63.56 44.96
CA GLU A 196 -19.77 62.13 44.68
C GLU A 196 -19.79 61.86 43.17
N TYR A 197 -20.57 62.64 42.41
CA TYR A 197 -20.63 62.55 40.94
C TYR A 197 -19.27 62.79 40.31
N THR A 198 -18.61 63.90 40.65
CA THR A 198 -17.26 64.22 40.13
C THR A 198 -16.19 63.22 40.59
N ALA A 199 -16.30 62.68 41.81
CA ALA A 199 -15.42 61.59 42.26
C ALA A 199 -15.66 60.28 41.50
N HIS A 200 -16.90 59.96 41.12
CA HIS A 200 -17.26 58.81 40.29
C HIS A 200 -16.83 58.99 38.83
N GLU A 201 -17.06 60.15 38.23
CA GLU A 201 -16.60 60.52 36.89
C GLU A 201 -15.08 60.39 36.78
N ALA A 202 -14.34 61.03 37.70
CA ALA A 202 -12.89 60.91 37.78
C ALA A 202 -12.40 59.49 38.14
N ARG A 203 -13.27 58.58 38.63
CA ARG A 203 -12.94 57.15 38.81
C ARG A 203 -13.11 56.38 37.50
N ILE A 204 -14.21 56.60 36.80
CA ILE A 204 -14.52 56.00 35.50
C ILE A 204 -13.48 56.43 34.46
N GLU A 205 -13.09 57.71 34.43
CA GLU A 205 -12.02 58.20 33.56
C GLU A 205 -10.71 57.43 33.79
N ARG A 206 -10.24 57.32 35.04
CA ARG A 206 -9.03 56.55 35.38
C ARG A 206 -9.17 55.05 35.07
N GLU A 207 -10.32 54.45 35.34
CA GLU A 207 -10.61 53.03 35.02
C GLU A 207 -10.55 52.79 33.50
N SER A 208 -11.12 53.70 32.70
CA SER A 208 -11.09 53.65 31.24
C SER A 208 -9.70 53.91 30.66
N ALA A 209 -8.95 54.89 31.17
CA ALA A 209 -7.58 55.16 30.75
C ALA A 209 -6.68 53.93 30.96
N HIS A 210 -6.71 53.36 32.17
CA HIS A 210 -5.98 52.13 32.52
C HIS A 210 -6.46 50.90 31.71
N ALA A 211 -7.74 50.84 31.32
CA ALA A 211 -8.22 49.82 30.39
C ALA A 211 -7.64 50.01 28.97
N THR A 212 -7.61 51.24 28.44
CA THR A 212 -6.98 51.52 27.14
C THR A 212 -5.48 51.31 27.15
N GLU A 213 -4.80 51.63 28.25
CA GLU A 213 -3.37 51.34 28.45
C GLU A 213 -3.09 49.83 28.38
N LYS A 214 -3.91 49.02 29.07
CA LYS A 214 -3.81 47.55 29.00
C LYS A 214 -4.11 46.98 27.62
N VAL A 215 -5.10 47.52 26.90
CA VAL A 215 -5.37 47.12 25.51
C VAL A 215 -4.19 47.48 24.60
N ASN A 216 -3.60 48.67 24.78
CA ASN A 216 -2.43 49.09 24.02
C ASN A 216 -1.18 48.24 24.35
N GLN A 217 -0.96 47.88 25.62
CA GLN A 217 0.10 46.96 26.02
C GLN A 217 -0.10 45.57 25.41
N ALA A 218 -1.29 44.97 25.57
CA ALA A 218 -1.60 43.66 25.00
C ALA A 218 -1.48 43.65 23.47
N ALA A 219 -1.85 44.75 22.80
CA ALA A 219 -1.65 44.91 21.36
C ALA A 219 -0.17 45.01 20.97
N GLN A 220 0.68 45.66 21.78
CA GLN A 220 2.14 45.69 21.56
C GLN A 220 2.77 44.32 21.78
N GLU A 221 2.39 43.61 22.84
CA GLU A 221 2.86 42.25 23.15
C GLU A 221 2.43 41.25 22.07
N ALA A 222 1.16 41.28 21.62
CA ALA A 222 0.68 40.45 20.51
C ALA A 222 1.41 40.75 19.19
N ASN A 223 1.75 42.01 18.91
CA ASN A 223 2.58 42.36 17.76
C ASN A 223 4.02 41.86 17.91
N ALA A 224 4.62 41.95 19.10
CA ALA A 224 5.96 41.41 19.37
C ALA A 224 5.99 39.90 19.12
N ILE A 225 5.08 39.14 19.75
CA ILE A 225 4.91 37.70 19.59
C ILE A 225 4.72 37.33 18.11
N ARG A 226 3.85 38.07 17.38
CA ARG A 226 3.65 37.85 15.94
C ARG A 226 4.94 38.04 15.15
N THR A 227 5.69 39.12 15.35
CA THR A 227 6.96 39.32 14.63
C THR A 227 8.05 38.33 15.02
N GLU A 228 7.99 37.73 16.21
CA GLU A 228 8.89 36.64 16.62
C GLU A 228 8.50 35.32 15.96
N ALA A 229 7.21 34.99 15.95
CA ALA A 229 6.67 33.82 15.23
C ALA A 229 6.92 33.91 13.71
N GLU A 230 6.76 35.09 13.09
CA GLU A 230 7.07 35.32 11.69
C GLU A 230 8.57 35.10 11.38
N LYS A 231 9.48 35.55 12.26
CA LYS A 231 10.93 35.29 12.16
C LYS A 231 11.26 33.81 12.37
N GLY A 232 10.66 33.15 13.35
CA GLY A 232 10.83 31.72 13.61
C GLY A 232 10.38 30.87 12.42
N ALA A 233 9.20 31.16 11.87
CA ALA A 233 8.68 30.50 10.68
C ALA A 233 9.55 30.79 9.43
N ALA A 234 10.12 31.99 9.30
CA ALA A 234 11.08 32.30 8.23
C ALA A 234 12.40 31.53 8.39
N ALA A 235 12.91 31.40 9.62
CA ALA A 235 14.11 30.61 9.92
C ALA A 235 13.89 29.11 9.65
N LEU A 236 12.74 28.56 10.07
CA LEU A 236 12.35 27.17 9.78
C LEU A 236 12.19 26.92 8.27
N ARG A 237 11.53 27.82 7.52
CA ARG A 237 11.47 27.73 6.06
C ARG A 237 12.86 27.76 5.43
N SER A 238 13.75 28.64 5.90
CA SER A 238 15.15 28.70 5.42
C SER A 238 15.93 27.42 5.72
N LEU A 239 15.73 26.82 6.90
CA LEU A 239 16.35 25.56 7.32
C LEU A 239 15.85 24.39 6.43
N VAL A 240 14.53 24.22 6.29
CA VAL A 240 13.95 23.15 5.47
C VAL A 240 14.32 23.31 3.99
N THR A 241 14.38 24.53 3.43
CA THR A 241 14.88 24.72 2.05
C THR A 241 16.36 24.40 1.90
N ARG A 242 17.18 24.62 2.93
CA ARG A 242 18.60 24.23 2.93
C ARG A 242 18.76 22.71 3.04
N GLU A 243 18.02 22.06 3.92
CA GLU A 243 18.08 20.60 4.10
C GLU A 243 17.56 19.86 2.86
N THR A 244 16.43 20.29 2.28
CA THR A 244 15.91 19.69 1.04
C THR A 244 16.81 19.92 -0.17
N THR A 245 17.48 21.07 -0.29
CA THR A 245 18.49 21.28 -1.34
C THR A 245 19.77 20.48 -1.11
N GLN A 246 20.19 20.29 0.14
CA GLN A 246 21.31 19.41 0.49
C GLN A 246 20.99 17.93 0.18
N LEU A 247 19.88 17.40 0.71
CA LEU A 247 19.42 16.03 0.45
C LEU A 247 19.27 15.76 -1.05
N ARG A 248 18.78 16.73 -1.82
CA ARG A 248 18.74 16.64 -3.29
C ARG A 248 20.15 16.58 -3.90
N ALA A 249 21.07 17.45 -3.49
CA ALA A 249 22.44 17.46 -4.02
C ALA A 249 23.24 16.19 -3.65
N ASP A 250 22.92 15.60 -2.50
CA ASP A 250 23.47 14.33 -2.02
C ASP A 250 22.89 13.14 -2.80
N ALA A 251 21.57 13.04 -2.96
CA ALA A 251 20.92 12.01 -3.79
C ALA A 251 21.35 12.09 -5.28
N GLU A 252 21.47 13.30 -5.84
CA GLU A 252 22.03 13.48 -7.18
C GLU A 252 23.52 13.07 -7.26
N ARG A 253 24.27 13.05 -6.15
CA ARG A 253 25.64 12.52 -6.11
C ARG A 253 25.64 10.99 -6.10
N GLU A 254 24.79 10.38 -5.27
CA GLU A 254 24.61 8.92 -5.19
C GLU A 254 24.16 8.34 -6.54
N VAL A 255 23.23 8.99 -7.24
CA VAL A 255 22.81 8.57 -8.60
C VAL A 255 23.95 8.68 -9.61
N ARG A 256 24.79 9.73 -9.54
CA ARG A 256 25.97 9.85 -10.42
C ARG A 256 27.00 8.75 -10.11
N GLU A 257 27.21 8.41 -8.85
CA GLU A 257 28.13 7.35 -8.43
C GLU A 257 27.60 5.96 -8.81
N MET A 258 26.30 5.70 -8.62
CA MET A 258 25.65 4.46 -9.08
C MET A 258 25.78 4.29 -10.59
N ASN A 259 25.52 5.34 -11.38
CA ASN A 259 25.65 5.29 -12.83
C ASN A 259 27.10 5.07 -13.28
N ALA A 260 28.09 5.63 -12.56
CA ALA A 260 29.51 5.36 -12.82
C ALA A 260 29.86 3.88 -12.55
N ARG A 261 29.43 3.32 -11.41
CA ARG A 261 29.61 1.89 -11.10
C ARG A 261 28.92 0.98 -12.12
N VAL A 262 27.73 1.34 -12.60
CA VAL A 262 27.04 0.60 -13.67
C VAL A 262 27.86 0.61 -14.96
N LEU A 263 28.42 1.77 -15.37
CA LEU A 263 29.30 1.85 -16.53
C LEU A 263 30.59 1.01 -16.36
N GLU A 264 31.18 0.98 -15.17
CA GLU A 264 32.31 0.10 -14.84
C GLU A 264 31.93 -1.39 -14.91
N PHE A 265 30.71 -1.75 -14.49
CA PHE A 265 30.18 -3.12 -14.65
C PHE A 265 29.89 -3.47 -16.11
N GLU A 266 29.41 -2.53 -16.94
CA GLU A 266 29.23 -2.72 -18.38
C GLU A 266 30.58 -2.85 -19.11
N GLU A 267 31.60 -2.07 -18.73
CA GLU A 267 32.96 -2.16 -19.27
C GLU A 267 33.64 -3.49 -18.90
N THR A 268 33.45 -3.98 -17.67
CA THR A 268 33.99 -5.28 -17.25
C THR A 268 33.20 -6.46 -17.82
N LEU A 269 31.88 -6.32 -18.03
CA LEU A 269 31.05 -7.33 -18.68
C LEU A 269 31.38 -7.44 -20.19
N THR A 270 31.53 -6.33 -20.89
CA THR A 270 31.90 -6.32 -22.32
C THR A 270 33.30 -6.88 -22.53
N ARG A 271 34.31 -6.48 -21.73
CA ARG A 271 35.63 -7.14 -21.73
C ARG A 271 35.52 -8.65 -21.55
N ARG A 272 34.78 -9.12 -20.55
CA ARG A 272 34.61 -10.56 -20.30
C ARG A 272 33.87 -11.28 -21.43
N GLN A 273 32.95 -10.61 -22.12
CA GLN A 273 32.28 -11.14 -23.31
C GLN A 273 33.23 -11.21 -24.51
N ASP A 274 34.08 -10.20 -24.71
CA ASP A 274 35.08 -10.17 -25.79
C ASP A 274 36.20 -11.19 -25.54
N ASP A 275 36.66 -11.36 -24.31
CA ASP A 275 37.61 -12.39 -23.90
C ASP A 275 37.02 -13.79 -24.12
N ALA A 276 35.78 -14.04 -23.67
CA ALA A 276 35.10 -15.32 -23.88
C ALA A 276 34.81 -15.61 -25.37
N GLN A 277 34.51 -14.59 -26.18
CA GLN A 277 34.38 -14.73 -27.63
C GLN A 277 35.73 -15.06 -28.29
N GLN A 278 36.83 -14.45 -27.84
CA GLN A 278 38.17 -14.78 -28.33
C GLN A 278 38.58 -16.21 -27.94
N GLU A 279 38.34 -16.63 -26.68
CA GLU A 279 38.57 -18.01 -26.25
C GLU A 279 37.72 -19.01 -27.06
N PHE A 280 36.44 -18.70 -27.29
CA PHE A 280 35.55 -19.53 -28.12
C PHE A 280 36.03 -19.62 -29.57
N LEU A 281 36.45 -18.50 -30.19
CA LEU A 281 37.01 -18.49 -31.54
C LEU A 281 38.35 -19.24 -31.62
N LEU A 282 39.21 -19.14 -30.60
CA LEU A 282 40.46 -19.90 -30.53
C LEU A 282 40.18 -21.40 -30.41
N LEU A 283 39.27 -21.81 -29.52
CA LEU A 283 38.86 -23.21 -29.36
C LEU A 283 38.16 -23.75 -30.62
N HIS A 284 37.31 -22.95 -31.26
CA HIS A 284 36.65 -23.30 -32.52
C HIS A 284 37.68 -23.50 -33.64
N ASN A 285 38.64 -22.58 -33.82
CA ASN A 285 39.71 -22.71 -34.80
C ASN A 285 40.62 -23.92 -34.51
N GLN A 286 40.90 -24.22 -33.22
CA GLN A 286 41.63 -25.44 -32.83
C GLN A 286 40.85 -26.71 -33.15
N ALA A 287 39.53 -26.72 -32.93
CA ALA A 287 38.64 -27.83 -33.22
C ALA A 287 38.46 -28.05 -34.74
N VAL A 288 38.31 -26.98 -35.53
CA VAL A 288 38.31 -27.02 -37.00
C VAL A 288 39.64 -27.56 -37.49
N ALA A 289 40.78 -27.00 -37.07
CA ALA A 289 42.09 -27.50 -37.46
C ALA A 289 42.37 -28.95 -37.00
N HIS A 290 41.67 -29.44 -35.96
CA HIS A 290 41.73 -30.84 -35.52
C HIS A 290 40.85 -31.76 -36.39
N ALA A 291 39.64 -31.32 -36.74
CA ALA A 291 38.77 -32.00 -37.69
C ALA A 291 39.41 -32.06 -39.09
N GLU A 292 40.01 -30.96 -39.57
CA GLU A 292 40.79 -30.92 -40.80
C GLU A 292 41.92 -31.94 -40.77
N ARG A 293 42.73 -31.98 -39.69
CA ARG A 293 43.78 -33.01 -39.51
C ARG A 293 43.22 -34.43 -39.55
N ILE A 294 42.12 -34.72 -38.85
CA ILE A 294 41.49 -36.06 -38.88
C ILE A 294 40.97 -36.40 -40.29
N THR A 295 40.36 -35.45 -41.00
CA THR A 295 39.89 -35.69 -42.37
C THR A 295 41.05 -35.82 -43.37
N THR A 296 42.16 -35.11 -43.19
CA THR A 296 43.37 -35.29 -44.00
C THR A 296 44.00 -36.66 -43.74
N ASP A 297 44.21 -37.04 -42.49
CA ASP A 297 44.75 -38.35 -42.10
C ASP A 297 43.86 -39.51 -42.60
N ALA A 298 42.54 -39.39 -42.45
CA ALA A 298 41.58 -40.35 -43.00
C ALA A 298 41.62 -40.41 -44.55
N ASN A 299 41.75 -39.27 -45.23
CA ASN A 299 41.90 -39.24 -46.69
C ASN A 299 43.25 -39.81 -47.16
N GLU A 300 44.34 -39.58 -46.42
CA GLU A 300 45.65 -40.18 -46.68
C GLU A 300 45.63 -41.71 -46.42
N GLN A 301 44.96 -42.17 -45.36
CA GLN A 301 44.75 -43.59 -45.09
C GLN A 301 43.91 -44.25 -46.19
N VAL A 302 42.82 -43.60 -46.65
CA VAL A 302 42.01 -44.06 -47.78
C VAL A 302 42.87 -44.11 -49.06
N ALA A 303 43.63 -43.06 -49.38
CA ALA A 303 44.51 -43.03 -50.54
C ALA A 303 45.58 -44.13 -50.49
N ALA A 304 46.25 -44.31 -49.36
CA ALA A 304 47.24 -45.36 -49.16
C ALA A 304 46.63 -46.77 -49.25
N SER A 305 45.38 -46.96 -48.79
CA SER A 305 44.63 -48.21 -48.95
C SER A 305 44.26 -48.47 -50.42
N LEU A 306 43.89 -47.45 -51.18
CA LEU A 306 43.62 -47.53 -52.62
C LEU A 306 44.90 -47.84 -53.41
N GLU A 307 46.02 -47.18 -53.10
CA GLU A 307 47.32 -47.52 -53.67
C GLU A 307 47.77 -48.95 -53.29
N HIS A 308 47.44 -49.42 -52.08
CA HIS A 308 47.75 -50.79 -51.68
C HIS A 308 46.91 -51.80 -52.47
N ALA A 309 45.60 -51.55 -52.62
CA ALA A 309 44.71 -52.34 -53.47
C ALA A 309 45.16 -52.34 -54.93
N GLN A 310 45.55 -51.19 -55.49
CA GLN A 310 46.09 -51.07 -56.86
C GLN A 310 47.43 -51.81 -57.02
N ARG A 311 48.32 -51.77 -56.03
CA ARG A 311 49.58 -52.54 -56.05
C ARG A 311 49.33 -54.05 -55.91
N ILE A 312 48.27 -54.47 -55.23
CA ILE A 312 47.83 -55.87 -55.18
C ILE A 312 47.19 -56.27 -56.52
N SER A 313 46.31 -55.47 -57.11
CA SER A 313 45.68 -55.78 -58.40
C SER A 313 46.70 -55.81 -59.54
N ALA A 314 47.63 -54.87 -59.61
CA ALA A 314 48.70 -54.89 -60.61
C ALA A 314 49.61 -56.13 -60.47
N LYS A 315 49.94 -56.54 -59.23
CA LYS A 315 50.62 -57.82 -58.98
C LYS A 315 49.78 -59.01 -59.40
N ALA A 316 48.47 -59.00 -59.15
CA ALA A 316 47.56 -60.06 -59.55
C ALA A 316 47.46 -60.17 -61.08
N ASP A 317 47.36 -59.04 -61.80
CA ASP A 317 47.39 -58.96 -63.26
C ASP A 317 48.72 -59.49 -63.82
N ASP A 318 49.86 -59.14 -63.21
CA ASP A 318 51.17 -59.62 -63.63
C ASP A 318 51.38 -61.12 -63.31
N TYR A 319 50.85 -61.62 -62.18
CA TYR A 319 50.76 -63.06 -61.93
C TYR A 319 49.84 -63.74 -62.94
N GLU A 320 48.70 -63.15 -63.32
CA GLU A 320 47.78 -63.71 -64.30
C GLU A 320 48.41 -63.74 -65.71
N ARG A 321 49.16 -62.70 -66.10
CA ARG A 321 49.97 -62.66 -67.33
C ARG A 321 51.09 -63.70 -67.29
N LEU A 322 51.80 -63.85 -66.17
CA LEU A 322 52.82 -64.87 -65.98
C LEU A 322 52.21 -66.27 -66.11
N MET A 323 51.09 -66.55 -65.45
CA MET A 323 50.42 -67.85 -65.49
C MET A 323 49.84 -68.15 -66.88
N ARG A 324 49.30 -67.15 -67.59
CA ARG A 324 48.90 -67.30 -69.02
C ARG A 324 50.09 -67.63 -69.91
N SER A 325 51.23 -66.92 -69.76
CA SER A 325 52.41 -67.18 -70.58
C SER A 325 53.06 -68.53 -70.27
N GLN A 326 53.10 -68.92 -68.99
CA GLN A 326 53.52 -70.27 -68.58
C GLN A 326 52.59 -71.34 -69.17
N ALA A 327 51.27 -71.18 -69.07
CA ALA A 327 50.30 -72.09 -69.69
C ALA A 327 50.52 -72.22 -71.21
N GLN A 328 50.74 -71.10 -71.92
CA GLN A 328 51.08 -71.12 -73.35
C GLN A 328 52.40 -71.83 -73.65
N THR A 329 53.44 -71.67 -72.81
CA THR A 329 54.70 -72.42 -72.99
C THR A 329 54.56 -73.92 -72.71
N ILE A 330 53.76 -74.29 -71.71
CA ILE A 330 53.45 -75.69 -71.38
C ILE A 330 52.63 -76.33 -72.50
N GLU A 331 51.67 -75.60 -73.08
CA GLU A 331 50.91 -76.05 -74.24
C GLU A 331 51.81 -76.21 -75.47
N ALA A 332 52.70 -75.25 -75.74
CA ALA A 332 53.64 -75.33 -76.87
C ALA A 332 54.62 -76.49 -76.73
N ASP A 333 55.19 -76.72 -75.53
CA ASP A 333 56.04 -77.87 -75.22
C ASP A 333 55.28 -79.20 -75.36
N ALA A 334 54.04 -79.28 -74.85
CA ALA A 334 53.17 -80.43 -75.07
C ALA A 334 52.89 -80.69 -76.56
N GLN A 335 52.64 -79.64 -77.36
CA GLN A 335 52.47 -79.74 -78.81
C GLN A 335 53.77 -80.20 -79.51
N VAL A 336 54.95 -79.76 -79.07
CA VAL A 336 56.25 -80.22 -79.60
C VAL A 336 56.47 -81.69 -79.27
N ARG A 337 56.26 -82.12 -78.01
CA ARG A 337 56.35 -83.53 -77.60
C ARG A 337 55.35 -84.42 -78.34
N ALA A 338 54.14 -83.92 -78.61
CA ALA A 338 53.15 -84.61 -79.44
C ALA A 338 53.63 -84.78 -80.90
N ARG A 339 54.25 -83.74 -81.49
CA ARG A 339 54.85 -83.84 -82.83
C ARG A 339 56.04 -84.81 -82.85
N GLU A 340 56.96 -84.72 -81.90
CA GLU A 340 58.10 -85.65 -81.80
C GLU A 340 57.66 -87.11 -81.65
N THR A 341 56.61 -87.39 -80.88
CA THR A 341 56.10 -88.76 -80.69
C THR A 341 55.41 -89.27 -81.94
N LEU A 342 54.67 -88.41 -82.67
CA LEU A 342 54.14 -88.72 -83.99
C LEU A 342 55.25 -88.96 -85.03
N ASP A 343 56.33 -88.17 -85.03
CA ASP A 343 57.43 -88.33 -85.98
C ASP A 343 58.34 -89.52 -85.63
N ARG A 344 58.57 -89.81 -84.34
CA ARG A 344 59.17 -91.08 -83.89
C ARG A 344 58.31 -92.28 -84.29
N ALA A 345 56.98 -92.16 -84.23
CA ALA A 345 56.07 -93.20 -84.72
C ALA A 345 56.14 -93.34 -86.26
N ARG A 346 56.17 -92.24 -87.02
CA ARG A 346 56.38 -92.26 -88.48
C ARG A 346 57.69 -92.93 -88.87
N VAL A 347 58.81 -92.55 -88.26
CA VAL A 347 60.14 -93.15 -88.53
C VAL A 347 60.16 -94.64 -88.16
N LYS A 348 59.51 -95.04 -87.06
CA LYS A 348 59.37 -96.45 -86.69
C LYS A 348 58.54 -97.22 -87.72
N SER A 349 57.41 -96.67 -88.18
CA SER A 349 56.57 -97.28 -89.22
C SER A 349 57.27 -97.35 -90.57
N GLN A 350 57.99 -96.30 -90.98
CA GLN A 350 58.82 -96.28 -92.18
C GLN A 350 59.88 -97.38 -92.12
N LYS A 351 60.62 -97.49 -91.00
CA LYS A 351 61.60 -98.56 -90.80
C LYS A 351 60.99 -99.97 -90.84
N ILE A 352 59.77 -100.15 -90.31
CA ILE A 352 59.04 -101.43 -90.45
C ILE A 352 58.73 -101.71 -91.92
N VAL A 353 58.19 -100.74 -92.67
CA VAL A 353 57.91 -100.86 -94.11
C VAL A 353 59.19 -101.19 -94.89
N ASP A 354 60.29 -100.49 -94.65
CA ASP A 354 61.58 -100.73 -95.30
C ASP A 354 62.12 -102.15 -94.98
N THR A 355 61.97 -102.64 -93.75
CA THR A 355 62.35 -104.03 -93.41
C THR A 355 61.44 -105.07 -94.08
N VAL A 356 60.15 -104.79 -94.27
CA VAL A 356 59.22 -105.69 -94.98
C VAL A 356 59.49 -105.70 -96.49
N ILE A 357 59.81 -104.56 -97.10
CA ILE A 357 60.25 -104.46 -98.50
C ILE A 357 61.60 -105.15 -98.69
N GLY A 358 62.55 -104.96 -97.77
CA GLY A 358 63.82 -105.67 -97.74
C GLY A 358 63.62 -107.19 -97.69
N HIS A 359 62.84 -107.68 -96.74
CA HIS A 359 62.55 -109.11 -96.59
C HIS A 359 61.84 -109.70 -97.82
N THR A 360 60.80 -109.03 -98.34
CA THR A 360 60.08 -109.52 -99.53
C THR A 360 60.95 -109.53 -100.79
N SER A 361 61.80 -108.52 -101.00
CA SER A 361 62.75 -108.50 -102.13
C SER A 361 63.89 -109.53 -101.99
N ALA A 362 64.30 -109.86 -100.75
CA ALA A 362 65.26 -110.94 -100.48
C ALA A 362 64.63 -112.33 -100.75
N VAL A 363 63.40 -112.57 -100.28
CA VAL A 363 62.66 -113.81 -100.58
C VAL A 363 62.39 -113.95 -102.08
N LEU A 364 62.11 -112.87 -102.80
CA LEU A 364 61.94 -112.89 -104.25
C LEU A 364 63.26 -113.29 -104.95
N ARG A 365 64.41 -112.77 -104.50
CA ARG A 365 65.72 -113.13 -105.05
C ARG A 365 66.14 -114.57 -104.73
N ASP A 366 65.90 -115.06 -103.51
CA ASP A 366 66.14 -116.47 -103.18
C ASP A 366 65.29 -117.41 -104.04
N ALA A 367 64.04 -117.04 -104.31
CA ALA A 367 63.18 -117.78 -105.25
C ALA A 367 63.73 -117.73 -106.69
N GLU A 368 64.13 -116.56 -107.19
CA GLU A 368 64.79 -116.42 -108.51
C GLU A 368 66.06 -117.28 -108.60
N ASP A 369 66.92 -117.24 -107.58
CA ASP A 369 68.16 -118.01 -107.51
C ASP A 369 67.93 -119.52 -107.42
N ARG A 370 66.92 -119.98 -106.66
CA ARG A 370 66.46 -121.37 -106.73
C ARG A 370 66.04 -121.77 -108.14
N THR A 371 65.31 -120.93 -108.88
CA THR A 371 64.96 -121.27 -110.29
C THR A 371 66.18 -121.25 -111.22
N ARG A 372 67.21 -120.43 -110.95
CA ARG A 372 68.48 -120.45 -111.70
C ARG A 372 69.26 -121.73 -111.39
N GLN A 373 69.35 -122.12 -110.12
CA GLN A 373 70.11 -123.30 -109.66
C GLN A 373 69.49 -124.61 -110.16
N LEU A 374 68.15 -124.75 -110.12
CA LEU A 374 67.44 -125.91 -110.70
C LEU A 374 67.66 -126.01 -112.22
N ARG A 375 67.68 -124.87 -112.94
CA ARG A 375 67.92 -124.83 -114.39
C ARG A 375 69.37 -125.19 -114.76
N TRP A 376 70.34 -124.84 -113.90
CA TRP A 376 71.74 -125.25 -114.03
C TRP A 376 71.95 -126.75 -113.74
N GLN A 377 71.29 -127.30 -112.71
CA GLN A 377 71.34 -128.74 -112.40
C GLN A 377 70.82 -129.61 -113.55
N GLN A 378 69.79 -129.16 -114.28
CA GLN A 378 69.33 -129.86 -115.49
C GLN A 378 70.38 -129.89 -116.63
N GLN A 379 71.23 -128.86 -116.76
CA GLN A 379 72.33 -128.88 -117.72
C GLN A 379 73.46 -129.81 -117.27
N GLN A 380 73.79 -129.84 -115.97
CA GLN A 380 74.79 -130.78 -115.44
C GLN A 380 74.37 -132.25 -115.62
N LEU A 381 73.09 -132.59 -115.42
CA LEU A 381 72.61 -133.97 -115.63
C LEU A 381 72.78 -134.45 -117.08
N ASN A 382 72.55 -133.60 -118.08
CA ASN A 382 72.82 -133.95 -119.48
C ASN A 382 74.32 -134.11 -119.77
N SER A 383 75.19 -133.30 -119.14
CA SER A 383 76.65 -133.46 -119.24
C SER A 383 77.12 -134.77 -118.62
N PHE A 384 76.63 -135.09 -117.42
CA PHE A 384 77.01 -136.28 -116.66
C PHE A 384 76.64 -137.59 -117.39
N MET A 385 75.48 -137.63 -118.05
CA MET A 385 75.04 -138.77 -118.86
C MET A 385 75.90 -139.01 -120.12
N SER A 386 76.76 -138.06 -120.52
CA SER A 386 77.78 -138.27 -121.56
C SER A 386 79.07 -138.89 -121.00
N GLU A 387 79.49 -138.46 -119.81
CA GLU A 387 80.77 -138.83 -119.18
C GLU A 387 80.72 -140.24 -118.56
N VAL A 388 79.55 -140.64 -118.05
CA VAL A 388 79.27 -141.96 -117.45
C VAL A 388 79.41 -143.15 -118.44
N ARG A 389 79.65 -142.91 -119.74
CA ARG A 389 79.77 -143.99 -120.74
C ARG A 389 81.20 -144.48 -121.02
N GLU A 390 82.25 -143.74 -120.67
CA GLU A 390 83.63 -144.10 -121.06
C GLU A 390 84.46 -144.78 -119.96
N LEU A 391 84.19 -144.54 -118.66
CA LEU A 391 84.93 -145.23 -117.58
C LEU A 391 84.03 -146.08 -116.67
N ILE A 392 84.02 -147.38 -116.99
CA ILE A 392 83.25 -148.44 -116.34
C ILE A 392 83.95 -148.92 -115.05
N ARG A 393 83.19 -148.93 -113.92
CA ARG A 393 83.42 -149.65 -112.63
C ARG A 393 84.52 -149.14 -111.65
N PRO A 394 84.38 -149.39 -110.32
CA PRO A 394 83.14 -149.55 -109.52
C PRO A 394 83.16 -148.96 -108.06
N ASP A 395 81.99 -149.01 -107.40
CA ASP A 395 81.70 -149.12 -105.94
C ASP A 395 81.96 -147.99 -104.89
N GLY A 396 80.88 -147.27 -104.52
CA GLY A 396 80.43 -146.98 -103.12
C GLY A 396 80.92 -145.75 -102.31
N VAL A 397 80.34 -145.33 -101.16
CA VAL A 397 79.04 -145.59 -100.45
C VAL A 397 78.78 -144.51 -99.31
N TYR A 398 77.61 -143.83 -99.32
CA TYR A 398 76.70 -143.24 -98.25
C TYR A 398 77.09 -142.40 -96.98
N SER A 399 76.05 -141.75 -96.38
CA SER A 399 75.84 -140.97 -95.09
C SER A 399 75.79 -139.42 -95.21
N GLU A 400 74.82 -138.60 -94.72
CA GLU A 400 73.63 -138.62 -93.80
C GLU A 400 73.91 -138.46 -92.27
N GLU A 401 73.15 -137.76 -91.38
CA GLU A 401 71.81 -137.04 -91.34
C GLU A 401 71.90 -135.74 -90.41
N SER A 402 71.00 -135.10 -89.61
CA SER A 402 69.59 -135.28 -89.09
C SER A 402 68.79 -133.97 -88.68
N LEU A 403 68.13 -133.90 -87.50
CA LEU A 403 66.95 -133.05 -87.08
C LEU A 403 67.25 -131.97 -85.95
N SER A 404 66.36 -131.19 -85.27
CA SER A 404 64.89 -131.23 -84.94
C SER A 404 64.20 -129.83 -84.64
N THR A 405 63.24 -129.71 -83.68
CA THR A 405 62.06 -128.77 -83.76
C THR A 405 61.37 -128.32 -82.42
N ASP A 406 60.59 -127.21 -82.47
CA ASP A 406 59.26 -126.90 -81.78
C ASP A 406 59.10 -125.93 -80.56
N GLY A 407 57.91 -125.29 -80.40
CA GLY A 407 57.44 -124.45 -79.25
C GLY A 407 56.32 -123.39 -79.54
N SER A 408 55.38 -123.07 -78.60
CA SER A 408 54.21 -122.15 -78.87
C SER A 408 53.39 -121.56 -77.66
N ALA A 409 52.56 -120.51 -77.95
CA ALA A 409 51.32 -119.97 -77.30
C ALA A 409 51.28 -119.19 -75.92
N GLY A 410 50.34 -118.21 -75.78
CA GLY A 410 49.99 -117.49 -74.50
C GLY A 410 49.07 -116.23 -74.64
N ILE A 411 48.18 -115.91 -73.67
CA ILE A 411 46.92 -115.09 -73.85
C ILE A 411 46.43 -114.28 -72.59
N ALA A 412 45.62 -113.20 -72.78
CA ALA A 412 44.57 -112.58 -71.88
C ALA A 412 44.83 -111.38 -70.89
N ARG A 413 43.69 -110.86 -70.34
CA ARG A 413 43.40 -109.57 -69.63
C ARG A 413 43.71 -109.52 -68.10
N ARG A 414 43.88 -108.30 -67.53
CA ARG A 414 43.19 -107.72 -66.33
C ARG A 414 43.51 -106.20 -66.20
N ASP A 415 42.79 -105.24 -65.58
CA ASP A 415 41.49 -105.11 -64.85
C ASP A 415 41.57 -104.81 -63.32
N GLU A 416 40.98 -103.67 -62.85
CA GLU A 416 40.69 -103.19 -61.44
C GLU A 416 41.87 -102.99 -60.43
N SER A 417 41.77 -102.44 -59.19
CA SER A 417 40.97 -101.35 -58.52
C SER A 417 41.51 -101.10 -57.07
N GLY A 418 40.89 -100.20 -56.27
CA GLY A 418 41.06 -100.03 -54.80
C GLY A 418 42.03 -98.90 -54.35
N GLU A 419 41.82 -98.02 -53.36
CA GLU A 419 40.85 -97.79 -52.25
C GLU A 419 41.42 -98.01 -50.82
N SER A 420 41.39 -96.96 -49.98
CA SER A 420 41.35 -96.99 -48.49
C SER A 420 41.13 -95.57 -47.93
N THR A 421 40.70 -95.48 -46.66
CA THR A 421 39.51 -94.72 -46.24
C THR A 421 39.59 -94.12 -44.81
N ALA A 422 38.56 -93.34 -44.43
CA ALA A 422 38.25 -92.79 -43.09
C ALA A 422 39.14 -91.65 -42.52
N GLY A 423 38.60 -90.69 -41.74
CA GLY A 423 37.18 -90.37 -41.49
C GLY A 423 36.90 -89.46 -40.26
N ALA A 424 35.79 -88.70 -40.30
CA ALA A 424 35.13 -87.94 -39.22
C ALA A 424 35.92 -86.73 -38.59
N ASN A 425 35.30 -85.72 -37.96
CA ASN A 425 33.87 -85.38 -37.78
C ASN A 425 33.65 -83.84 -37.85
N VAL A 426 32.39 -83.36 -37.82
CA VAL A 426 31.99 -81.93 -37.80
C VAL A 426 30.92 -81.67 -36.73
N GLU A 427 31.00 -80.53 -36.04
CA GLU A 427 29.94 -79.71 -35.36
C GLU A 427 30.72 -78.63 -34.55
N SER A 428 30.49 -77.31 -34.53
CA SER A 428 29.38 -76.37 -34.82
C SER A 428 28.62 -75.89 -33.57
N GLU A 429 28.87 -74.65 -33.14
CA GLU A 429 28.04 -73.94 -32.17
C GLU A 429 28.07 -72.42 -32.48
N PHE A 430 26.92 -71.75 -32.36
CA PHE A 430 26.71 -70.33 -32.68
C PHE A 430 25.58 -69.80 -31.79
N LEU A 431 25.83 -68.67 -31.12
CA LEU A 431 24.84 -67.92 -30.32
C LEU A 431 25.08 -66.42 -30.50
N GLY A 432 24.01 -65.64 -30.39
CA GLY A 432 23.98 -64.17 -30.37
C GLY A 432 23.16 -63.67 -29.18
N ASP A 433 22.45 -62.55 -29.39
CA ASP A 433 21.72 -61.77 -28.36
C ASP A 433 22.64 -61.09 -27.30
N GLU A 434 22.28 -59.98 -26.65
CA GLU A 434 20.97 -59.32 -26.53
C GLU A 434 21.05 -57.76 -26.58
N VAL A 435 19.94 -57.08 -26.29
CA VAL A 435 19.50 -55.72 -26.67
C VAL A 435 19.59 -54.58 -25.61
N LEU A 436 19.49 -53.31 -26.06
CA LEU A 436 18.95 -52.09 -25.36
C LEU A 436 19.68 -51.63 -24.07
N ASP A 437 19.48 -50.46 -23.43
CA ASP A 437 18.84 -49.16 -23.75
C ASP A 437 19.46 -48.07 -22.81
N ASP A 438 19.27 -46.77 -23.11
CA ASP A 438 19.01 -45.71 -22.09
C ASP A 438 18.80 -44.34 -22.78
N GLU A 439 17.62 -43.72 -22.58
CA GLU A 439 17.26 -42.37 -23.05
C GLU A 439 16.81 -41.53 -21.84
N LEU A 440 17.30 -40.29 -21.70
CA LEU A 440 17.15 -39.48 -20.49
C LEU A 440 16.08 -38.38 -20.64
N ASP A 441 14.91 -38.62 -20.05
CA ASP A 441 13.96 -37.57 -19.66
C ASP A 441 14.44 -36.84 -18.39
N ASP A 442 14.33 -35.51 -18.36
CA ASP A 442 14.35 -34.73 -17.09
C ASP A 442 13.53 -33.43 -17.25
N ASP A 443 12.22 -33.53 -16.99
CA ASP A 443 11.25 -32.44 -17.13
C ASP A 443 10.94 -31.78 -15.77
N ARG A 444 10.98 -30.45 -15.71
CA ARG A 444 10.98 -29.69 -14.44
C ARG A 444 9.57 -29.38 -13.95
N PRO A 445 9.41 -29.05 -12.64
CA PRO A 445 8.85 -27.72 -12.40
C PRO A 445 9.42 -26.95 -11.18
N LEU A 446 9.70 -25.68 -11.47
CA LEU A 446 9.87 -24.48 -10.63
C LEU A 446 9.43 -24.54 -9.15
N GLU A 447 10.33 -24.13 -8.25
CA GLU A 447 10.00 -23.79 -6.86
C GLU A 447 9.20 -22.48 -6.75
N LYS A 448 8.33 -22.40 -5.72
CA LYS A 448 7.45 -21.25 -5.47
C LYS A 448 7.91 -20.48 -4.24
N ILE A 449 8.59 -19.36 -4.45
CA ILE A 449 8.96 -18.42 -3.38
C ILE A 449 7.69 -17.86 -2.73
N VAL A 450 7.61 -17.96 -1.40
CA VAL A 450 6.61 -17.27 -0.57
C VAL A 450 7.31 -16.09 0.10
N ILE A 451 6.66 -14.93 0.10
CA ILE A 451 7.15 -13.72 0.76
C ILE A 451 6.40 -13.59 2.09
N ASP A 452 7.11 -13.79 3.20
CA ASP A 452 6.57 -13.48 4.52
C ASP A 452 6.56 -11.95 4.72
N VAL A 453 5.38 -11.42 5.03
CA VAL A 453 5.20 -10.00 5.37
C VAL A 453 5.44 -9.82 6.85
N VAL A 454 6.44 -9.02 7.22
CA VAL A 454 6.70 -8.67 8.62
C VAL A 454 5.75 -7.55 9.04
N GLU A 455 4.69 -7.91 9.77
CA GLU A 455 3.90 -6.93 10.52
C GLU A 455 4.66 -6.48 11.78
N SER A 456 4.60 -5.18 12.08
CA SER A 456 5.35 -4.54 13.16
C SER A 456 4.44 -4.22 14.36
N ASP A 457 4.53 -5.01 15.42
CA ASP A 457 3.82 -4.76 16.69
C ASP A 457 4.44 -3.57 17.45
N GLU A 458 3.86 -2.37 17.31
CA GLU A 458 4.20 -1.20 18.14
C GLU A 458 3.25 -1.06 19.34
N SER A 459 3.52 -1.84 20.40
CA SER A 459 2.95 -1.61 21.73
C SER A 459 3.84 -2.32 22.79
N THR A 460 4.10 -1.83 24.00
CA THR A 460 3.42 -0.84 24.85
C THR A 460 4.37 -0.12 25.82
N ARG A 461 4.00 1.09 26.28
CA ARG A 461 4.19 1.67 27.64
C ARG A 461 5.53 1.50 28.38
N ASN A 462 6.13 2.64 28.71
CA ASN A 462 6.38 3.04 30.11
C ASN A 462 6.04 4.52 30.27
#